data_AF-A0A8K0GKA0-F1
#
_entry.id   AF-A0A8K0GKA0-F1
#
_cell.length_a   1.000
_cell.length_b   1.000
_cell.length_c   1.000
_cell.angle_alpha   90.00
_cell.angle_beta   90.00
_cell.angle_gamma   90.00
#
_symmetry.space_group_name_H-M   'P 1'
#
loop_
_entity.id
_entity.type
_entity.pdbx_description
1 polymer ?
#
loop_
_entity_poly.entity_id
_entity_poly.type
_entity_poly.pdbx_seq_one_letter_code
_entity_poly.pdbx_strand_id
1 'polypeptide(L)'
;MYEHFKIYPHSQDNLQDDCVDCKNWSIHIKKAEATILRYKEHANQDPEEGEVDKSFKKLRKVYDFPKFKRAVQEANSGKVNILEIELHDFYDGKDFSSIHKINQNHSERPYLHDMVQVQAQRGSMSLLYRKAFENSQLPLNFLNAKVTKSEIPLAKQKDKSGGITSERPDNICPIIPLCQEID
;
A
#
# COMPACT_ATOMS: atom_id res chain seq x y z
N MET A 1 -30.04 -27.03 -2.21
CA MET A 1 -29.75 -27.42 -0.81
C MET A 1 -28.25 -27.59 -0.73
N TYR A 2 -27.53 -26.63 -0.14
CA TYR A 2 -26.06 -26.72 -0.03
C TYR A 2 -25.71 -27.49 1.23
N GLU A 3 -25.18 -28.70 1.06
CA GLU A 3 -24.61 -29.50 2.14
C GLU A 3 -23.28 -28.87 2.57
N HIS A 4 -23.22 -28.39 3.81
CA HIS A 4 -21.99 -27.91 4.42
C HIS A 4 -21.04 -29.08 4.66
N PHE A 5 -19.91 -29.10 3.95
CA PHE A 5 -18.77 -29.95 4.23
C PHE A 5 -18.25 -29.69 5.66
N LYS A 6 -18.55 -30.56 6.62
CA LYS A 6 -17.86 -30.63 7.92
C LYS A 6 -16.64 -31.54 7.74
N ILE A 7 -15.48 -30.96 7.45
CA ILE A 7 -14.25 -31.71 7.09
C ILE A 7 -13.42 -32.13 8.32
N TYR A 8 -13.75 -31.70 9.54
CA TYR A 8 -12.92 -32.01 10.71
C TYR A 8 -13.61 -33.00 11.67
N PRO A 9 -12.98 -34.14 11.98
CA PRO A 9 -13.57 -35.18 12.83
C PRO A 9 -13.61 -34.82 14.33
N HIS A 10 -12.95 -33.73 14.73
CA HIS A 10 -12.79 -33.33 16.13
C HIS A 10 -13.49 -32.00 16.40
N SER A 11 -14.23 -31.92 17.51
CA SER A 11 -14.87 -30.71 18.01
C SER A 11 -14.04 -30.08 19.14
N GLN A 12 -14.36 -28.84 19.52
CA GLN A 12 -13.76 -28.15 20.67
C GLN A 12 -13.87 -28.95 21.99
N ASP A 13 -14.91 -29.79 22.11
CA ASP A 13 -15.15 -30.61 23.30
C ASP A 13 -14.48 -31.99 23.23
N ASN A 14 -13.86 -32.34 22.09
CA ASN A 14 -13.27 -33.66 21.83
C ASN A 14 -11.93 -33.53 21.10
N LEU A 15 -10.97 -32.84 21.73
CA LEU A 15 -9.61 -32.73 21.22
C LEU A 15 -8.82 -34.01 21.52
N GLN A 16 -8.09 -34.49 20.50
CA GLN A 16 -7.16 -35.61 20.64
C GLN A 16 -5.71 -35.11 20.69
N ASP A 17 -4.92 -35.68 21.59
CA ASP A 17 -3.52 -35.29 21.84
C ASP A 17 -2.55 -35.77 20.75
N ASP A 18 -2.92 -36.73 19.92
CA ASP A 18 -2.11 -37.22 18.80
C ASP A 18 -2.39 -36.48 17.49
N CYS A 19 -3.52 -35.77 17.38
CA CYS A 19 -3.89 -34.98 16.21
C CYS A 19 -3.16 -33.63 16.13
N VAL A 20 -2.46 -33.39 15.02
CA VAL A 20 -1.71 -32.15 14.77
C VAL A 20 -2.62 -30.91 14.72
N ASP A 21 -3.80 -31.03 14.12
CA ASP A 21 -4.76 -29.92 14.01
C ASP A 21 -5.35 -29.54 15.37
N CYS A 22 -5.67 -30.54 16.21
CA CYS A 22 -6.11 -30.31 17.60
C CYS A 22 -5.02 -29.64 18.44
N LYS A 23 -3.76 -30.06 18.29
CA LYS A 23 -2.62 -29.39 18.91
C LYS A 23 -2.51 -27.92 18.48
N ASN A 24 -2.56 -27.64 17.19
CA ASN A 24 -2.48 -26.27 16.67
C ASN A 24 -3.63 -25.39 17.16
N TRP A 25 -4.85 -25.93 17.18
CA TRP A 25 -6.02 -25.23 17.72
C TRP A 25 -5.89 -24.95 19.21
N SER A 26 -5.46 -25.93 20.03
CA SER A 26 -5.28 -25.72 21.47
C SER A 26 -4.21 -24.67 21.78
N ILE A 27 -3.13 -24.62 20.99
CA ILE A 27 -2.10 -23.58 21.07
C ILE A 27 -2.70 -22.22 20.71
N HIS A 28 -3.52 -22.15 19.65
CA HIS A 28 -4.18 -20.92 19.23
C HIS A 28 -5.12 -20.38 20.33
N ILE A 29 -5.95 -21.24 20.92
CA ILE A 29 -6.85 -20.85 22.02
C ILE A 29 -6.06 -20.37 23.24
N LYS A 30 -5.03 -21.10 23.67
CA LYS A 30 -4.17 -20.67 24.79
C LYS A 30 -3.51 -19.31 24.52
N LYS A 31 -3.07 -19.06 23.29
CA LYS A 31 -2.53 -17.75 22.88
C LYS A 31 -3.59 -16.66 22.90
N ALA A 32 -4.81 -16.95 22.43
CA ALA A 32 -5.92 -16.01 22.45
C ALA A 32 -6.33 -15.65 23.89
N GLU A 33 -6.45 -16.64 24.77
CA GLU A 33 -6.73 -16.45 26.20
C GLU A 33 -5.65 -15.63 26.90
N ALA A 34 -4.37 -15.96 26.68
CA ALA A 34 -3.26 -15.19 27.22
C ALA A 34 -3.25 -13.74 26.72
N THR A 35 -3.63 -13.53 25.45
CA THR A 35 -3.74 -12.20 24.85
C THR A 35 -4.89 -11.40 25.50
N ILE A 36 -6.05 -12.01 25.66
CA ILE A 36 -7.20 -11.40 26.34
C ILE A 36 -6.84 -11.03 27.79
N LEU A 37 -6.14 -11.90 28.50
CA LEU A 37 -5.69 -11.62 29.87
C LEU A 37 -4.76 -10.40 29.91
N ARG A 38 -3.76 -10.34 29.02
CA ARG A 38 -2.86 -9.17 28.90
C ARG A 38 -3.62 -7.88 28.60
N TYR A 39 -4.61 -7.90 27.71
CA TYR A 39 -5.43 -6.72 27.44
C TYR A 39 -6.20 -6.26 28.68
N LYS A 40 -6.72 -7.19 29.49
CA LYS A 40 -7.39 -6.87 30.76
C LYS A 40 -6.41 -6.27 31.77
N GLU A 41 -5.20 -6.81 31.87
CA GLU A 41 -4.14 -6.29 32.73
C GLU A 41 -3.75 -4.86 32.32
N HIS A 42 -3.53 -4.63 31.02
CA HIS A 42 -3.20 -3.31 30.47
C HIS A 42 -4.35 -2.30 30.64
N ALA A 43 -5.60 -2.75 30.57
CA ALA A 43 -6.77 -1.89 30.79
C ALA A 43 -6.92 -1.45 32.26
N ASN A 44 -6.41 -2.24 33.21
CA ASN A 44 -6.44 -1.93 34.64
C ASN A 44 -5.20 -1.13 35.10
N GLN A 45 -4.20 -0.96 34.23
CA GLN A 45 -3.10 -0.05 34.49
C GLN A 45 -3.54 1.37 34.12
N ASP A 46 -3.23 2.35 34.96
CA ASP A 46 -3.31 3.74 34.54
C ASP A 46 -2.41 3.88 33.31
N PRO A 47 -2.90 4.46 32.20
CA PRO A 47 -2.08 4.63 31.01
C PRO A 47 -0.84 5.41 31.42
N GLU A 48 0.33 4.76 31.32
CA GLU A 48 1.59 5.44 31.53
C GLU A 48 1.63 6.60 30.54
N GLU A 49 1.42 7.81 31.06
CA GLU A 49 1.39 8.99 30.22
C GLU A 49 2.74 9.12 29.54
N GLY A 50 2.73 8.98 28.21
CA GLY A 50 3.92 9.12 27.40
C GLY A 50 4.58 10.46 27.69
N GLU A 51 5.90 10.53 27.61
CA GLU A 51 6.64 11.78 27.84
C GLU A 51 6.12 12.93 26.95
N VAL A 52 5.62 12.57 25.78
CA VAL A 52 4.94 13.45 24.83
C VAL A 52 3.64 14.00 25.42
N ASP A 53 2.76 13.17 25.99
CA ASP A 53 1.50 13.61 26.59
C ASP A 53 1.72 14.52 27.80
N LYS A 54 2.74 14.24 28.62
CA LYS A 54 3.18 15.11 29.71
C LYS A 54 3.61 16.48 29.19
N SER A 55 4.30 16.53 28.05
CA SER A 55 4.70 17.77 27.38
C SER A 55 3.49 18.55 26.84
N PHE A 56 2.52 17.86 26.22
CA PHE A 56 1.26 18.47 25.76
C PHE A 56 0.44 19.09 26.91
N LYS A 57 0.32 18.39 28.05
CA LYS A 57 -0.39 18.92 29.24
C LYS A 57 0.27 20.17 29.81
N LYS A 58 1.62 20.24 29.84
CA LYS A 58 2.36 21.43 30.28
C LYS A 58 2.05 22.65 29.42
N LEU A 59 1.95 22.45 28.11
CA LEU A 59 1.67 23.52 27.14
C LEU A 59 0.18 23.92 27.11
N ARG A 60 -0.72 23.14 27.72
CA ARG A 60 -2.20 23.31 27.84
C ARG A 60 -2.97 23.35 26.51
N LYS A 61 -2.41 23.99 25.49
CA LYS A 61 -3.03 24.32 24.20
C LYS A 61 -1.96 24.26 23.10
N VAL A 62 -1.95 23.18 22.33
CA VAL A 62 -1.07 23.01 21.17
C VAL A 62 -1.91 23.08 19.90
N TYR A 63 -2.28 24.30 19.52
CA TYR A 63 -3.09 24.56 18.33
C TYR A 63 -2.25 24.82 17.07
N ASP A 64 -0.95 25.10 17.22
CA ASP A 64 -0.07 25.51 16.13
C ASP A 64 1.03 24.47 15.92
N PHE A 65 1.40 24.21 14.66
CA PHE A 65 2.45 23.26 14.31
C PHE A 65 3.82 23.55 14.98
N PRO A 66 4.27 24.82 15.12
CA PRO A 66 5.50 25.10 15.85
C PRO A 66 5.45 24.69 17.33
N LYS A 67 4.28 24.81 17.97
CA LYS A 67 4.09 24.38 19.37
C LYS A 67 4.12 22.86 19.47
N PHE A 68 3.54 22.15 18.50
CA PHE A 68 3.61 20.70 18.38
C PHE A 68 5.05 20.21 18.25
N LYS A 69 5.80 20.81 17.32
CA LYS A 69 7.22 20.51 17.09
C LYS A 69 8.03 20.63 18.38
N ARG A 70 7.84 21.74 19.09
CA ARG A 70 8.49 21.99 20.38
C ARG A 70 8.10 20.96 21.44
N ALA A 71 6.80 20.65 21.58
CA ALA A 71 6.32 19.70 22.58
C ALA A 71 6.98 18.31 22.45
N VAL A 72 7.05 17.81 21.21
CA VAL A 72 7.61 16.49 20.90
C VAL A 72 9.14 16.48 21.02
N GLN A 73 9.81 17.57 20.65
CA GLN A 73 11.25 17.72 20.86
C GLN A 73 11.60 17.77 22.35
N GLU A 74 10.86 18.55 23.16
CA GLU A 74 11.08 18.64 24.60
C GLU A 74 10.83 17.31 25.30
N ALA A 75 9.81 16.56 24.89
CA ALA A 75 9.51 15.23 25.42
C ALA A 75 10.67 14.25 25.22
N ASN A 76 11.34 14.30 24.07
CA ASN A 76 12.40 13.35 23.72
C ASN A 76 13.81 13.92 23.96
N SER A 77 13.96 14.93 24.82
CA SER A 77 15.25 15.59 25.11
C SER A 77 15.98 16.06 23.84
N GLY A 78 15.25 16.47 22.80
CA GLY A 78 15.79 16.92 21.52
C GLY A 78 16.36 15.83 20.61
N LYS A 79 16.24 14.54 20.96
CA LYS A 79 16.75 13.41 20.15
C LYS A 79 15.94 13.15 18.89
N VAL A 80 14.69 13.62 18.85
CA VAL A 80 13.78 13.44 17.73
C VAL A 80 13.82 14.69 16.85
N ASN A 81 14.19 14.51 15.58
CA ASN A 81 14.11 15.57 14.58
C ASN A 81 12.75 15.48 13.87
N ILE A 82 12.02 16.58 13.88
CA ILE A 82 10.69 16.68 13.28
C ILE A 82 10.86 17.45 11.98
N LEU A 83 10.69 16.74 10.88
CA LEU A 83 10.73 17.30 9.53
C LEU A 83 9.39 17.98 9.26
N GLU A 84 9.45 19.25 8.88
CA GLU A 84 8.31 19.97 8.35
C GLU A 84 8.21 19.64 6.88
N ILE A 85 7.04 19.19 6.44
CA ILE A 85 6.82 18.84 5.05
C ILE A 85 6.52 20.13 4.30
N GLU A 86 7.42 20.55 3.44
CA GLU A 86 7.25 21.71 2.58
C GLU A 86 6.61 21.30 1.23
N LEU A 87 6.10 22.27 0.47
CA LEU A 87 5.53 21.99 -0.86
C LEU A 87 6.56 21.29 -1.78
N HIS A 88 7.83 21.60 -1.56
CA HIS A 88 8.99 21.07 -2.26
C HIS A 88 9.21 19.57 -2.01
N ASP A 89 8.67 19.02 -0.92
CA ASP A 89 8.81 17.59 -0.61
C ASP A 89 7.80 16.72 -1.37
N PHE A 90 6.86 17.34 -2.07
CA PHE A 90 5.87 16.62 -2.86
C PHE A 90 6.33 16.43 -4.29
N TYR A 91 6.22 15.20 -4.78
CA TYR A 91 6.59 14.83 -6.14
C TYR A 91 5.39 14.22 -6.89
N ASP A 92 5.33 14.49 -8.19
CA ASP A 92 4.44 13.82 -9.12
C ASP A 92 5.00 12.43 -9.44
N GLY A 93 4.60 11.45 -8.64
CA GLY A 93 4.85 10.04 -8.88
C GLY A 93 4.05 9.54 -10.09
N LYS A 94 4.54 9.82 -11.31
CA LYS A 94 3.96 9.22 -12.51
C LYS A 94 4.29 7.74 -12.53
N ASP A 95 3.25 6.93 -12.65
CA ASP A 95 3.42 5.50 -12.80
C ASP A 95 3.95 5.17 -14.20
N PHE A 96 5.23 4.78 -14.27
CA PHE A 96 5.86 4.27 -15.49
C PHE A 96 5.66 2.76 -15.64
N SER A 97 4.88 2.12 -14.77
CA SER A 97 4.64 0.68 -14.80
C SER A 97 3.53 0.23 -15.76
N SER A 98 2.88 1.15 -16.49
CA SER A 98 1.68 0.79 -17.25
C SER A 98 1.98 -0.24 -18.35
N ILE A 99 1.48 -1.44 -18.09
CA ILE A 99 1.45 -2.59 -19.00
C ILE A 99 0.81 -2.19 -20.35
N HIS A 100 -0.13 -1.23 -20.32
CA HIS A 100 -0.78 -0.68 -21.51
C HIS A 100 0.21 -0.01 -22.50
N LYS A 101 1.20 0.74 -22.01
CA LYS A 101 2.23 1.38 -22.86
C LYS A 101 3.26 0.38 -23.39
N ILE A 102 3.58 -0.64 -22.59
CA ILE A 102 4.39 -1.78 -23.04
C ILE A 102 3.64 -2.54 -24.16
N ASN A 103 2.32 -2.69 -24.03
CA ASN A 103 1.47 -3.36 -25.01
C ASN A 103 1.27 -2.55 -26.31
N GLN A 104 1.31 -1.21 -26.27
CA GLN A 104 1.20 -0.35 -27.47
C GLN A 104 2.49 -0.26 -28.28
N ASN A 105 3.67 -0.44 -27.65
CA ASN A 105 4.97 -0.28 -28.32
C ASN A 105 5.41 -1.47 -29.18
N HIS A 106 4.67 -2.59 -29.17
CA HIS A 106 4.88 -3.68 -30.12
C HIS A 106 3.87 -3.51 -31.26
N SER A 107 4.33 -3.02 -32.42
CA SER A 107 3.50 -2.79 -33.61
C SER A 107 2.80 -4.04 -34.14
N GLU A 108 3.16 -5.23 -33.67
CA GLU A 108 2.37 -6.44 -33.83
C GLU A 108 2.77 -7.43 -32.73
N ARG A 109 1.92 -7.66 -31.72
CA ARG A 109 2.16 -8.70 -30.71
C ARG A 109 1.91 -10.06 -31.35
N PRO A 110 2.95 -10.88 -31.60
CA PRO A 110 2.71 -12.15 -32.28
C PRO A 110 2.11 -13.15 -31.31
N TYR A 111 1.03 -13.80 -31.72
CA TYR A 111 0.45 -14.90 -30.97
C TYR A 111 1.11 -16.22 -31.36
N LEU A 112 1.19 -17.16 -30.41
CA LEU A 112 1.82 -18.45 -30.66
C LEU A 112 1.12 -19.24 -31.77
N HIS A 113 -0.21 -19.09 -31.90
CA HIS A 113 -0.98 -19.75 -32.96
C HIS A 113 -0.67 -19.23 -34.37
N ASP A 114 -0.14 -18.02 -34.48
CA ASP A 114 0.28 -17.42 -35.76
C ASP A 114 1.72 -17.79 -36.13
N MET A 115 2.46 -18.49 -35.26
CA MET A 115 3.86 -18.84 -35.49
C MET A 115 3.98 -20.21 -36.16
N VAL A 116 4.49 -20.22 -37.39
CA VAL A 116 4.74 -21.46 -38.14
C VAL A 116 6.13 -22.00 -37.83
N GLN A 117 7.12 -21.12 -37.70
CA GLN A 117 8.51 -21.51 -37.45
C GLN A 117 9.16 -20.54 -36.47
N VAL A 118 9.94 -21.11 -35.56
CA VAL A 118 10.78 -20.40 -34.59
C VAL A 118 12.23 -20.82 -34.79
N GLN A 119 13.14 -19.86 -34.89
CA GLN A 119 14.56 -20.07 -35.03
C GLN A 119 15.31 -19.38 -33.89
N ALA A 120 16.11 -20.15 -33.17
CA ALA A 120 17.07 -19.65 -32.19
C ALA A 120 18.49 -19.79 -32.76
N GLN A 121 19.28 -18.73 -32.67
CA GLN A 121 20.68 -18.75 -33.11
C GLN A 121 21.59 -18.63 -31.89
N ARG A 122 22.56 -19.53 -31.76
CA ARG A 122 23.55 -19.48 -30.67
C ARG A 122 24.31 -18.16 -30.74
N GLY A 123 24.33 -17.41 -29.63
CA GLY A 123 24.96 -16.08 -29.55
C GLY A 123 24.01 -14.91 -29.84
N SER A 124 22.77 -15.15 -30.28
CA SER A 124 21.73 -14.13 -30.39
C SER A 124 20.86 -14.09 -29.14
N MET A 125 20.53 -12.88 -28.67
CA MET A 125 19.55 -12.64 -27.59
C MET A 125 18.13 -12.41 -28.11
N SER A 126 17.93 -12.45 -29.43
CA SER A 126 16.64 -12.35 -30.09
C SER A 126 16.28 -13.67 -30.75
N LEU A 127 15.00 -14.03 -30.69
CA LEU A 127 14.45 -15.23 -31.33
C LEU A 127 13.72 -14.80 -32.61
N LEU A 128 13.91 -15.52 -33.70
CA LEU A 128 13.30 -15.17 -34.99
C LEU A 128 12.07 -16.05 -35.21
N TYR A 129 10.97 -15.48 -35.71
CA TYR A 129 9.76 -16.24 -36.05
C TYR A 129 9.24 -15.93 -37.46
N ARG A 130 8.43 -16.84 -38.01
CA ARG A 130 7.70 -16.65 -39.27
C ARG A 130 6.22 -16.92 -39.09
N LYS A 131 5.37 -16.14 -39.77
CA LYS A 131 3.91 -16.35 -39.81
C LYS A 131 3.42 -17.27 -40.94
N ALA A 132 4.22 -17.40 -41.99
CA ALA A 132 3.98 -18.30 -43.11
C ALA A 132 5.33 -18.85 -43.60
N PHE A 133 5.32 -19.95 -44.34
CA PHE A 133 6.54 -20.59 -44.84
C PHE A 133 7.36 -19.69 -45.78
N GLU A 134 6.69 -18.82 -46.53
CA GLU A 134 7.29 -17.93 -47.55
C GLU A 134 7.66 -16.55 -47.01
N ASN A 135 7.18 -16.17 -45.81
CA ASN A 135 7.38 -14.83 -45.26
C ASN A 135 8.79 -14.63 -44.68
N SER A 136 9.25 -13.36 -44.72
CA SER A 136 10.48 -12.93 -44.06
C SER A 136 10.45 -13.17 -42.55
N GLN A 137 11.61 -13.48 -41.98
CA GLN A 137 11.76 -13.68 -40.54
C GLN A 137 11.60 -12.36 -39.78
N LEU A 138 10.80 -12.39 -38.72
CA LEU A 138 10.57 -11.27 -37.82
C LEU A 138 11.28 -11.52 -36.47
N PRO A 139 11.94 -10.51 -35.88
CA PRO A 139 12.55 -10.63 -34.57
C PRO A 139 11.51 -10.57 -33.44
N LEU A 140 11.53 -11.57 -32.57
CA LEU A 140 10.80 -11.62 -31.31
C LEU A 140 11.70 -11.13 -30.17
N ASN A 141 11.37 -9.96 -29.63
CA ASN A 141 12.04 -9.36 -28.48
C ASN A 141 11.32 -9.71 -27.17
N PHE A 142 11.59 -10.89 -26.61
CA PHE A 142 11.01 -11.34 -25.32
C PHE A 142 11.93 -11.08 -24.12
N LEU A 143 13.25 -11.03 -24.32
CA LEU A 143 14.23 -10.81 -23.25
C LEU A 143 14.48 -9.32 -22.98
N ASN A 144 14.61 -8.52 -24.03
CA ASN A 144 14.99 -7.10 -23.90
C ASN A 144 13.82 -6.22 -23.45
N ALA A 145 12.55 -6.60 -23.64
CA ALA A 145 11.40 -5.75 -23.33
C ALA A 145 11.27 -5.40 -21.83
N LYS A 146 11.76 -6.26 -20.92
CA LYS A 146 11.86 -5.94 -19.48
C LYS A 146 13.01 -4.97 -19.18
N VAL A 147 14.04 -4.96 -20.02
CA VAL A 147 15.30 -4.20 -19.85
C VAL A 147 15.23 -2.83 -20.54
N THR A 148 14.41 -2.66 -21.58
CA THR A 148 14.18 -1.37 -22.27
C THR A 148 13.28 -0.40 -21.50
N LYS A 149 13.04 -0.61 -20.21
CA LYS A 149 12.66 0.50 -19.34
C LYS A 149 13.85 1.45 -19.29
N SER A 150 13.94 2.34 -20.29
CA SER A 150 14.79 3.53 -20.24
C SER A 150 14.68 4.14 -18.85
N GLU A 151 15.81 4.58 -18.30
CA GLU A 151 15.96 5.16 -16.96
C GLU A 151 14.66 5.79 -16.45
N ILE A 152 14.14 5.27 -15.34
CA ILE A 152 12.93 5.84 -14.72
C ILE A 152 13.29 7.29 -14.37
N PRO A 153 12.67 8.28 -15.02
CA PRO A 153 13.04 9.66 -14.76
C PRO A 153 12.69 9.99 -13.31
N LEU A 154 13.51 10.82 -12.67
CA LEU A 154 13.19 11.32 -11.34
C LEU A 154 11.81 11.99 -11.38
N ALA A 155 11.01 11.74 -10.34
CA ALA A 155 9.69 12.32 -10.21
C ALA A 155 9.81 13.85 -10.25
N LYS A 156 8.89 14.50 -10.96
CA LYS A 156 8.88 15.96 -11.04
C LYS A 156 8.39 16.52 -9.71
N GLN A 157 9.12 17.48 -9.17
CA GLN A 157 8.71 18.19 -7.96
C GLN A 157 7.43 19.00 -8.24
N LYS A 158 6.54 19.11 -7.25
CA LYS A 158 5.32 19.92 -7.37
C LYS A 158 5.63 21.37 -7.03
N ASP A 159 5.40 22.26 -7.98
CA ASP A 159 5.53 23.71 -7.76
C ASP A 159 4.21 24.36 -7.32
N LYS A 160 3.09 23.64 -7.43
CA LYS A 160 1.75 24.17 -7.16
C LYS A 160 1.03 23.30 -6.15
N SER A 161 0.44 23.94 -5.13
CA SER A 161 -0.46 23.26 -4.22
C SER A 161 -1.75 22.87 -4.98
N GLY A 162 -2.21 21.64 -4.81
CA GLY A 162 -3.49 21.18 -5.37
C GLY A 162 -4.71 21.68 -4.57
N GLY A 163 -4.51 22.70 -3.73
CA GLY A 163 -5.51 23.20 -2.81
C GLY A 163 -6.62 23.99 -3.49
N ILE A 164 -7.65 24.31 -2.70
CA ILE A 164 -8.70 25.25 -3.12
C ILE A 164 -8.06 26.65 -3.21
N THR A 165 -8.12 27.27 -4.38
CA THR A 165 -7.68 28.66 -4.56
C THR A 165 -8.57 29.58 -3.72
N SER A 166 -8.00 30.69 -3.24
CA SER A 166 -8.72 31.72 -2.47
C SER A 166 -9.91 32.34 -3.21
N GLU A 167 -10.05 32.09 -4.51
CA GLU A 167 -11.13 32.53 -5.39
C GLU A 167 -12.36 31.59 -5.37
N ARG A 168 -12.24 30.40 -4.81
CA ARG A 168 -13.33 29.42 -4.73
C ARG A 168 -14.35 29.61 -3.58
N PRO A 169 -14.04 30.22 -2.41
CA PRO A 169 -15.02 30.46 -1.36
C PRO A 169 -16.22 31.28 -1.83
N ASP A 170 -16.00 32.16 -2.81
CA ASP A 170 -17.06 33.00 -3.41
C ASP A 170 -18.14 32.19 -4.16
N ASN A 171 -17.82 30.93 -4.51
CA ASN A 171 -18.74 30.01 -5.22
C ASN A 171 -19.27 28.89 -4.33
N ILE A 172 -18.95 28.89 -3.03
CA ILE A 172 -19.50 27.91 -2.08
C ILE A 172 -20.77 28.53 -1.50
N CYS A 173 -21.93 28.00 -1.88
CA CYS A 173 -23.19 28.39 -1.25
C CYS A 173 -23.05 28.25 0.27
N PRO A 174 -23.41 29.29 1.06
CA PRO A 174 -23.38 29.20 2.51
C PRO A 174 -24.27 28.03 2.93
N ILE A 175 -23.69 27.09 3.67
CA ILE A 175 -24.43 25.99 4.29
C ILE A 175 -25.43 26.63 5.24
N ILE A 176 -26.71 26.61 4.86
CA ILE A 176 -27.80 27.10 5.70
C ILE A 176 -27.82 26.23 6.96
N PRO A 177 -27.79 26.80 8.17
CA PRO A 177 -27.90 26.02 9.39
C PRO A 177 -29.29 25.38 9.42
N LEU A 178 -29.33 24.05 9.33
CA LEU A 178 -30.51 23.22 9.54
C LEU A 178 -30.77 23.11 11.05
N CYS A 179 -31.18 24.22 11.65
CA CYS A 179 -31.84 24.22 12.96
C CYS A 179 -33.14 25.00 12.79
N GLN A 180 -34.19 24.28 12.38
CA GLN A 180 -35.54 24.75 12.69
C GLN A 180 -35.73 24.57 14.19
N GLU A 181 -35.90 25.67 14.91
CA GLU A 181 -36.46 25.64 16.26
C GLU A 181 -37.86 25.03 16.13
N ILE A 182 -38.06 23.90 16.81
CA ILE A 182 -39.39 23.31 16.96
C ILE A 182 -39.98 23.99 18.19
N ASP A 183 -40.96 24.88 17.95
CA ASP A 183 -41.83 25.48 18.97
C ASP A 183 -42.70 24.42 19.68
#